data_AF-V2XZE9-F1
#
_entry.id   AF-V2XZE9-F1
#
_cell.length_a   1.000
_cell.length_b   1.000
_cell.length_c   1.000
_cell.angle_alpha   90.00
_cell.angle_beta   90.00
_cell.angle_gamma   90.00
#
_symmetry.space_group_name_H-M   'P 1'
#
loop_
_entity.id
_entity.type
_entity.pdbx_description
1 polymer ?
#
loop_
_entity_poly.entity_id
_entity_poly.type
_entity_poly.pdbx_seq_one_letter_code
_entity_poly.pdbx_strand_id
1 'polypeptide(L)'
;MGGAFGGLLASAIVNMDGLGGLAGWRWIFILEGIATILIGVSMVYILPPDLMSAGFLTEEEKRHAIMHFTCASEDSIASNNDAKEANPYGGITASDELETFEMGEVWRGLRDIQTWLTGIATLALIVTLYSYALFL
;
A
#
# COMPACT_ATOMS: atom_id res chain seq x y z
N MET A 1 9.64 -18.93 -5.15
CA MET A 1 10.27 -19.11 -3.83
C MET A 1 9.39 -18.46 -2.75
N GLY A 2 8.17 -18.94 -2.53
CA GLY A 2 7.22 -18.38 -1.55
C GLY A 2 6.39 -19.45 -0.82
N GLY A 3 6.82 -20.72 -0.89
CA GLY A 3 6.04 -21.86 -0.41
C GLY A 3 6.28 -22.26 1.05
N ALA A 4 7.30 -21.73 1.72
CA ALA A 4 7.61 -22.10 3.11
C ALA A 4 6.54 -21.61 4.10
N PHE A 5 5.95 -20.44 3.84
CA PHE A 5 4.90 -19.89 4.69
C PHE A 5 3.59 -20.67 4.56
N GLY A 6 3.23 -21.07 3.34
CA GLY A 6 2.06 -21.92 3.09
C GLY A 6 2.15 -23.29 3.75
N GLY A 7 3.35 -23.90 3.79
CA GLY A 7 3.58 -25.18 4.48
C GLY A 7 3.47 -25.08 6.01
N LEU A 8 3.99 -24.01 6.61
CA LEU A 8 3.84 -23.74 8.03
C LEU A 8 2.38 -23.44 8.40
N LEU A 9 1.68 -22.67 7.57
CA LEU A 9 0.26 -22.38 7.74
C LEU A 9 -0.58 -23.66 7.66
N ALA A 10 -0.29 -24.55 6.69
CA ALA A 10 -0.95 -25.85 6.56
C ALA A 10 -0.77 -26.72 7.81
N SER A 11 0.45 -26.79 8.34
CA SER A 11 0.74 -27.52 9.59
C SER A 11 -0.03 -26.95 10.79
N ALA A 12 -0.14 -25.62 10.88
CA ALA A 12 -0.91 -24.95 11.92
C ALA A 12 -2.41 -25.26 11.80
N ILE A 13 -2.99 -25.22 10.59
CA ILE A 13 -4.41 -25.49 10.33
C ILE A 13 -4.80 -26.92 10.72
N VAL A 14 -3.95 -27.91 10.44
CA VAL A 14 -4.18 -29.31 10.84
C VAL A 14 -4.28 -29.44 12.35
N ASN A 15 -3.49 -28.68 13.11
CA ASN A 15 -3.54 -28.68 14.57
C ASN A 15 -4.72 -27.87 15.14
N MET A 16 -5.39 -27.04 14.32
CA MET A 16 -6.51 -26.18 14.72
C MET A 16 -7.89 -26.70 14.28
N ASP A 17 -7.95 -27.84 13.59
CA ASP A 17 -9.23 -28.44 13.21
C ASP A 17 -9.97 -28.96 14.45
N GLY A 18 -11.17 -28.43 14.72
CA GLY A 18 -11.96 -28.74 15.91
C GLY A 18 -11.66 -27.87 17.14
N LEU A 19 -10.65 -27.00 17.09
CA LEU A 19 -10.41 -26.01 18.14
C LEU A 19 -11.53 -24.95 18.12
N GLY A 20 -12.28 -24.85 19.23
CA GLY A 20 -13.42 -23.93 19.35
C GLY A 20 -14.68 -24.36 18.58
N GLY A 21 -14.76 -25.60 18.09
CA GLY A 21 -15.89 -26.09 17.29
C GLY A 21 -15.91 -25.53 15.85
N LEU A 22 -14.81 -24.94 15.41
CA LEU A 22 -14.65 -24.35 14.08
C LEU A 22 -13.83 -25.28 13.18
N ALA A 23 -14.21 -25.36 11.91
CA ALA A 23 -13.45 -26.10 10.91
C ALA A 23 -12.12 -25.39 10.61
N GLY A 24 -11.05 -26.15 10.41
CA GLY A 24 -9.68 -25.64 10.19
C GLY A 24 -9.57 -24.56 9.11
N TRP A 25 -10.38 -24.64 8.03
CA TRP A 25 -10.35 -23.64 6.94
C TRP A 25 -10.72 -22.22 7.38
N ARG A 26 -11.54 -22.06 8.43
CA ARG A 26 -11.94 -20.74 8.96
C ARG A 26 -10.80 -20.05 9.69
N TRP A 27 -9.90 -20.81 10.29
CA TRP A 27 -8.74 -20.29 11.01
C TRP A 27 -7.76 -19.56 10.10
N ILE A 28 -7.72 -19.88 8.81
CA ILE A 28 -6.92 -19.17 7.80
C ILE A 28 -7.28 -17.68 7.77
N PHE A 29 -8.58 -17.39 7.60
CA PHE A 29 -9.07 -16.02 7.52
C PHE A 29 -8.88 -15.26 8.84
N ILE A 30 -9.02 -15.95 9.97
CA ILE A 30 -8.84 -15.35 11.29
C ILE A 30 -7.37 -14.98 11.51
N LEU A 31 -6.44 -15.88 11.23
CA LEU A 31 -5.00 -15.64 11.39
C LEU A 31 -4.51 -14.54 10.45
N GLU A 32 -4.94 -14.56 9.19
CA GLU A 32 -4.61 -13.52 8.21
C GLU A 32 -5.17 -12.15 8.63
N GLY A 33 -6.42 -12.11 9.10
CA GLY A 33 -7.06 -10.90 9.60
C GLY A 33 -6.32 -10.31 10.79
N ILE A 34 -5.93 -11.15 11.76
CA ILE A 34 -5.14 -10.71 12.92
C ILE A 34 -3.77 -10.19 12.47
N ALA A 35 -3.06 -10.90 11.59
CA ALA A 35 -1.78 -10.44 11.08
C ALA A 35 -1.89 -9.07 10.38
N THR A 36 -2.93 -8.88 9.57
CA THR A 36 -3.19 -7.61 8.88
C THR A 36 -3.49 -6.47 9.85
N ILE A 37 -4.31 -6.72 10.87
CA ILE A 37 -4.60 -5.74 11.92
C ILE A 37 -3.32 -5.37 12.69
N LEU A 38 -2.50 -6.35 13.06
CA LEU A 38 -1.24 -6.11 13.76
C LEU A 38 -0.28 -5.25 12.92
N ILE A 39 -0.17 -5.54 11.62
CA ILE A 39 0.64 -4.73 10.70
C ILE A 39 0.05 -3.32 10.59
N GLY A 40 -1.27 -3.18 10.44
CA GLY A 40 -1.95 -1.88 10.37
C GLY A 40 -1.75 -1.03 11.62
N VAL A 41 -1.86 -1.64 12.81
CA VAL A 41 -1.58 -0.98 14.09
C VAL A 41 -0.11 -0.62 14.22
N SER A 42 0.80 -1.51 13.78
CA SER A 42 2.24 -1.23 13.77
C SER A 42 2.58 -0.05 12.86
N MET A 43 1.86 0.11 11.76
CA MET A 43 2.02 1.24 10.84
C MET A 43 1.76 2.59 11.52
N VAL A 44 0.86 2.66 12.50
CA VAL A 44 0.61 3.89 13.28
C VAL A 44 1.84 4.32 14.07
N TYR A 45 2.69 3.37 14.48
CA TYR A 45 3.93 3.66 15.21
C TYR A 45 5.15 3.82 14.29
N ILE A 46 5.16 3.13 13.15
CA ILE A 46 6.27 3.14 12.19
C ILE A 46 6.18 4.35 11.26
N LEU A 47 4.98 4.81 10.91
CA LEU A 47 4.78 5.93 10.00
C LEU A 47 4.63 7.23 10.81
N PRO A 48 5.66 8.09 10.86
CA PRO A 48 5.53 9.41 11.46
C PRO A 48 4.50 10.23 10.66
N PRO A 49 3.56 10.91 11.32
CA PRO A 49 2.53 11.71 10.65
C PRO A 49 3.08 12.97 9.96
N ASP A 50 4.39 13.23 10.06
CA ASP A 50 5.03 14.44 9.54
C ASP A 50 6.45 14.13 9.04
N LEU A 51 6.82 14.71 7.88
CA LEU A 51 8.15 14.61 7.28
C LEU A 51 9.24 15.16 8.21
N MET A 52 8.88 16.11 9.09
CA MET A 52 9.81 16.67 10.08
C MET A 52 10.05 15.71 11.26
N SER A 53 9.07 14.87 11.60
CA SER A 53 9.15 13.86 12.67
C SER A 53 9.75 12.53 12.21
N ALA A 54 10.07 12.40 10.91
CA ALA A 54 10.71 11.21 10.38
C ALA A 54 12.18 11.14 10.80
N GLY A 55 12.45 10.39 11.87
CA GLY A 55 13.81 10.11 12.36
C GLY A 55 14.67 9.24 11.43
N PHE A 56 14.14 8.84 10.27
CA PHE A 56 14.85 8.08 9.24
C PHE A 56 15.45 8.97 8.14
N LEU A 57 15.00 10.22 7.99
CA LEU A 57 15.53 11.16 6.99
C LEU A 57 16.57 12.08 7.64
N THR A 58 17.78 12.08 7.09
CA THR A 58 18.80 13.07 7.48
C THR A 58 18.38 14.47 7.04
N GLU A 59 18.86 15.51 7.73
CA GLU A 59 18.50 16.92 7.45
C GLU A 59 18.76 17.35 6.00
N GLU A 60 19.68 16.66 5.31
CA GLU A 60 20.00 16.90 3.91
C GLU A 60 18.97 16.26 2.95
N GLU A 61 18.45 15.07 3.28
CA GLU A 61 17.38 14.41 2.53
C GLU A 61 16.04 15.12 2.72
N LYS A 62 15.76 15.65 3.93
CA LYS A 62 14.59 16.50 4.19
C LYS A 62 14.60 17.75 3.30
N ARG A 63 15.76 18.39 3.14
CA ARG A 63 15.91 19.56 2.27
C ARG A 63 15.65 19.22 0.80
N HIS A 64 16.13 18.07 0.34
CA HIS A 64 15.90 17.59 -1.01
C HIS A 64 14.42 17.28 -1.28
N ALA A 65 13.75 16.65 -0.31
CA ALA A 65 12.32 16.38 -0.40
C ALA A 65 11.50 17.68 -0.52
N ILE A 66 11.77 18.66 0.36
CA ILE A 66 11.08 19.96 0.35
C ILE A 66 11.27 20.68 -0.99
N MET A 67 12.48 20.67 -1.55
CA MET A 67 12.79 21.27 -2.86
C MET A 67 12.00 20.61 -4.00
N HIS A 68 11.88 19.28 -3.98
CA HIS A 68 11.10 18.55 -4.99
C HIS A 68 9.60 18.85 -4.89
N PHE A 69 9.06 18.96 -3.68
CA PHE A 69 7.67 19.33 -3.46
C PHE A 69 7.39 20.78 -3.88
N THR A 70 8.29 21.73 -3.58
CA THR A 70 8.11 23.14 -3.99
C THR A 70 8.20 23.32 -5.50
N CYS A 71 9.16 22.67 -6.17
CA CYS A 71 9.28 22.73 -7.63
C CYS A 71 8.07 22.09 -8.34
N ALA A 72 7.54 20.96 -7.83
CA ALA A 72 6.30 20.37 -8.34
C ALA A 72 5.07 21.27 -8.10
N SER A 73 5.07 22.05 -7.02
CA SER A 73 4.01 23.03 -6.72
C SER A 73 4.12 24.33 -7.54
N GLU A 74 5.31 24.72 -8.01
CA GLU A 74 5.48 25.94 -8.83
C GLU A 74 4.77 25.81 -10.19
N ASP A 75 4.69 24.60 -10.75
CA ASP A 75 3.90 24.31 -11.95
C ASP A 75 2.39 24.51 -11.72
N SER A 76 1.88 24.32 -10.49
CA SER A 76 0.48 24.56 -10.14
C SER A 76 0.21 26.02 -9.69
N ILE A 77 1.18 26.70 -9.07
CA ILE A 77 1.06 28.10 -8.62
C ILE A 77 1.14 29.11 -9.78
N ALA A 78 1.82 28.80 -10.89
CA ALA A 78 1.82 29.67 -12.08
C ALA A 78 0.42 29.92 -12.66
N SER A 79 -0.58 29.10 -12.29
CA SER A 79 -1.99 29.28 -12.64
C SER A 79 -2.81 30.14 -11.66
N ASN A 80 -2.28 30.50 -10.48
CA ASN A 80 -3.10 31.06 -9.39
C ASN A 80 -2.42 32.27 -8.71
N ASN A 81 -1.93 33.20 -9.52
CA ASN A 81 -1.27 34.44 -9.05
C ASN A 81 -2.26 35.58 -8.78
N ASP A 82 -3.27 35.37 -7.91
CA ASP A 82 -4.12 36.45 -7.40
C ASP A 82 -4.58 36.19 -5.95
N ALA A 83 -3.64 36.09 -5.01
CA ALA A 83 -3.71 36.72 -3.69
C ALA A 83 -2.72 36.11 -2.68
N LYS A 84 -2.06 37.02 -1.97
CA LYS A 84 -1.49 36.92 -0.61
C LYS A 84 -0.06 36.38 -0.44
N GLU A 85 0.80 37.36 -0.20
CA GLU A 85 2.18 37.27 0.26
C GLU A 85 2.29 37.05 1.79
N ALA A 86 3.37 36.36 2.17
CA ALA A 86 4.11 36.37 3.44
C ALA A 86 3.57 35.59 4.67
N ASN A 87 3.88 34.28 4.70
CA ASN A 87 4.36 33.61 5.93
C ASN A 87 5.53 32.66 5.56
N PRO A 88 6.80 32.94 5.95
CA PRO A 88 7.96 32.15 5.52
C PRO A 88 8.04 30.72 6.09
N TYR A 89 7.19 30.36 7.05
CA TYR A 89 7.15 29.02 7.68
C TYR A 89 5.71 28.53 7.95
N GLY A 90 4.70 29.14 7.33
CA GLY A 90 3.28 28.85 7.60
C GLY A 90 2.64 27.80 6.69
N GLY A 91 3.43 27.12 5.86
CA GLY A 91 2.92 26.27 4.79
C GLY A 91 3.20 24.77 4.93
N ILE A 92 3.55 24.28 6.12
CA ILE A 92 3.74 22.84 6.33
C ILE A 92 3.07 22.40 7.64
N THR A 93 1.76 22.64 7.73
CA THR A 93 0.89 21.61 8.29
C THR A 93 0.66 20.63 7.15
N ALA A 94 1.40 19.53 7.13
CA ALA A 94 1.19 18.39 6.23
C ALA A 94 -0.12 17.66 6.61
N SER A 95 -1.22 18.41 6.62
CA SER A 95 -2.57 17.95 6.90
C SER A 95 -3.61 18.54 5.95
N ASP A 96 -3.25 19.42 5.01
CA ASP A 96 -4.22 20.13 4.14
C ASP A 96 -3.84 20.18 2.65
N GLU A 97 -3.21 19.13 2.13
CA GLU A 97 -3.45 18.70 0.75
C GLU A 97 -3.96 17.26 0.80
N LEU A 98 -5.14 17.11 1.40
CA LEU A 98 -6.08 16.10 0.94
C LEU A 98 -6.27 16.38 -0.56
N GLU A 99 -5.43 15.77 -1.40
CA GLU A 99 -5.78 15.48 -2.80
C GLU A 99 -7.24 15.06 -2.74
N THR A 100 -8.14 15.93 -3.21
CA THR A 100 -9.56 15.61 -3.18
C THR A 100 -9.67 14.29 -3.90
N PHE A 101 -10.08 13.25 -3.18
CA PHE A 101 -10.09 11.88 -3.66
C PHE A 101 -10.98 11.86 -4.90
N GLU A 102 -10.40 12.03 -6.08
CA GLU A 102 -11.13 12.06 -7.32
C GLU A 102 -11.50 10.61 -7.58
N MET A 103 -12.70 10.22 -7.17
CA MET A 103 -13.26 8.91 -7.47
C MET A 103 -13.19 8.57 -8.96
N GLY A 104 -13.08 9.58 -9.83
CA GLY A 104 -12.79 9.44 -11.25
C GLY A 104 -11.41 8.85 -11.56
N GLU A 105 -10.38 9.17 -10.78
CA GLU A 105 -9.03 8.61 -10.94
C GLU A 105 -8.97 7.15 -10.47
N VAL A 106 -9.65 6.84 -9.36
CA VAL A 106 -9.81 5.44 -8.89
C VAL A 106 -10.52 4.61 -9.95
N TRP A 107 -11.58 5.15 -10.55
CA TRP A 107 -12.27 4.49 -11.66
C TRP A 107 -11.42 4.37 -12.91
N ARG A 108 -10.51 5.32 -13.16
CA ARG A 108 -9.57 5.27 -14.28
C ARG A 108 -8.52 4.18 -14.09
N GLY A 109 -8.03 4.00 -12.87
CA GLY A 109 -7.15 2.87 -12.51
C GLY A 109 -7.88 1.53 -12.62
N LEU A 110 -9.12 1.44 -12.12
CA LEU A 110 -9.91 0.21 -12.24
C LEU A 110 -10.23 -0.16 -13.69
N ARG A 111 -10.44 0.84 -14.55
CA ARG A 111 -10.73 0.63 -15.97
C ARG A 111 -9.46 0.55 -16.83
N ASP A 112 -8.27 0.51 -16.24
CA ASP A 112 -7.04 0.36 -17.01
C ASP A 112 -6.95 -1.04 -17.62
N ILE A 113 -7.36 -1.14 -18.89
CA ILE A 113 -7.44 -2.39 -19.65
C ILE A 113 -6.08 -3.07 -19.78
N GLN A 114 -4.97 -2.31 -19.79
CA GLN A 114 -3.62 -2.87 -19.91
C GLN A 114 -3.24 -3.68 -18.67
N THR A 115 -3.65 -3.21 -17.49
CA THR A 115 -3.46 -3.92 -16.21
C THR A 115 -4.28 -5.22 -16.18
N TRP A 116 -5.52 -5.22 -16.69
CA TRP A 116 -6.33 -6.43 -16.78
C TRP A 116 -5.77 -7.45 -17.78
N LEU A 117 -5.34 -7.00 -18.96
CA LEU A 117 -4.80 -7.88 -20.00
C LEU A 117 -3.50 -8.56 -19.56
N THR A 118 -2.60 -7.81 -18.93
CA THR A 118 -1.35 -8.37 -18.38
C THR A 118 -1.64 -9.35 -17.23
N GLY A 119 -2.60 -9.04 -16.36
CA GLY A 119 -3.06 -9.95 -15.30
C GLY A 119 -3.62 -11.27 -15.83
N ILE A 120 -4.52 -11.20 -16.81
CA ILE A 120 -5.14 -12.39 -17.42
C ILE A 120 -4.11 -13.24 -18.17
N ALA A 121 -3.20 -12.61 -18.93
CA ALA A 121 -2.14 -13.33 -19.63
C ALA A 121 -1.24 -14.10 -18.64
N THR A 122 -0.91 -13.47 -17.52
CA THR A 122 -0.10 -14.09 -16.46
C THR A 122 -0.86 -15.24 -15.78
N LEU A 123 -2.15 -15.07 -15.50
CA LEU A 123 -3.00 -16.11 -14.92
C LEU A 123 -3.10 -17.33 -15.87
N ALA A 124 -3.36 -17.10 -17.15
CA ALA A 124 -3.43 -18.16 -18.16
C ALA A 124 -2.12 -18.94 -18.30
N LEU A 125 -0.98 -18.24 -18.24
CA LEU A 125 0.35 -18.86 -18.26
C LEU A 125 0.55 -19.76 -17.02
N ILE A 126 0.23 -19.27 -15.83
CA ILE A 126 0.38 -20.03 -14.58
C ILE A 126 -0.50 -21.29 -14.59
N VAL A 127 -1.76 -21.17 -15.00
CA VAL A 127 -2.70 -22.30 -15.07
C VAL A 127 -2.18 -23.37 -16.04
N THR A 128 -1.72 -22.95 -17.21
CA THR A 128 -1.19 -23.86 -18.23
C THR A 128 0.07 -24.57 -17.74
N LEU A 129 1.00 -23.82 -17.14
CA LEU A 129 2.25 -24.35 -16.59
C LEU A 129 1.99 -25.34 -15.43
N TYR A 130 1.03 -25.01 -14.56
CA TYR A 130 0.67 -25.84 -13.41
C TYR A 130 -0.06 -27.12 -13.83
N SER A 131 -0.96 -27.04 -14.82
CA SER A 131 -1.55 -28.24 -15.42
C SER A 131 -0.48 -29.14 -16.03
N TYR A 132 0.47 -28.59 -16.79
CA TYR A 132 1.55 -29.38 -17.38
C TYR A 132 2.42 -30.07 -16.30
N ALA A 133 2.76 -29.36 -15.21
CA ALA A 133 3.58 -29.90 -14.13
C ALA A 133 2.87 -30.95 -13.25
N LEU A 134 1.53 -30.96 -13.19
CA LEU A 134 0.77 -31.94 -12.42
C LEU A 134 0.57 -33.28 -13.13
N PHE A 135 0.72 -33.32 -14.46
CA PHE A 135 0.48 -34.50 -15.29
C PHE A 135 1.75 -35.14 -15.86
N LEU A 136 2.93 -34.67 -15.42
CA LEU A 136 4.25 -35.21 -15.74
C LEU A 136 4.91 -35.75 -14.46
#